data_AF-A0A1M6E517-F1
#
_entry.id   AF-A0A1M6E517-F1
#
_cell.length_a   1.000
_cell.length_b   1.000
_cell.length_c   1.000
_cell.angle_alpha   90.00
_cell.angle_beta   90.00
_cell.angle_gamma   90.00
#
_symmetry.space_group_name_H-M   'P 1'
#
loop_
_entity.id
_entity.type
_entity.pdbx_description
1 polymer ?
#
loop_
_entity_poly.entity_id
_entity_poly.type
_entity_poly.pdbx_seq_one_letter_code
_entity_poly.pdbx_strand_id
1 'polypeptide(L)'
;MADQSLFLAESRVIRGDRLEPLVAAVRARARSTGGHIGEVDFSRTGDGVRIVSLWRDPAALRSFVERTHALLVAHRDRTGAFPRVERTLWWSARGPGAEEVRGREEHLRTRGPGPAAFTLASPVPAAASARRAAPAPSPRPERRPAPAGRRGRTPAAGRARPAAAR
;
A
#
# COMPACT_ATOMS: atom_id res chain seq x y z
N MET A 1 -13.92 8.31 13.19
CA MET A 1 -13.30 7.67 12.02
C MET A 1 -12.33 6.63 12.54
N ALA A 2 -12.48 5.36 12.18
CA ALA A 2 -11.56 4.32 12.64
C ALA A 2 -10.15 4.62 12.11
N ASP A 3 -9.17 4.72 13.01
CA ASP A 3 -7.76 4.74 12.66
C ASP A 3 -7.44 3.38 12.03
N GLN A 4 -7.33 3.34 10.70
CA GLN A 4 -6.94 2.12 10.00
C GLN A 4 -5.47 1.90 10.27
N SER A 5 -5.17 1.07 11.27
CA SER A 5 -3.80 0.64 11.55
C SER A 5 -3.22 -0.06 10.32
N LEU A 6 -2.21 0.56 9.73
CA LEU A 6 -1.46 -0.02 8.62
C LEU A 6 -0.34 -0.89 9.16
N PHE A 7 -0.19 -2.07 8.57
CA PHE A 7 0.91 -2.99 8.83
C PHE A 7 1.89 -2.97 7.66
N LEU A 8 3.16 -3.23 7.95
CA LEU A 8 4.16 -3.44 6.93
C LEU A 8 4.09 -4.90 6.47
N ALA A 9 3.61 -5.13 5.26
CA ALA A 9 3.69 -6.43 4.62
C ALA A 9 5.07 -6.64 4.00
N GLU A 10 5.63 -7.82 4.19
CA GLU A 10 6.86 -8.30 3.54
C GLU A 10 6.53 -9.57 2.77
N SER A 11 6.84 -9.60 1.48
CA SER A 11 7.08 -10.85 0.76
C SER A 11 8.57 -11.13 0.68
N ARG A 12 8.98 -12.31 1.14
CA ARG A 12 10.35 -12.80 1.06
C ARG A 12 10.39 -14.03 0.18
N VAL A 13 11.25 -14.00 -0.84
CA VAL A 13 11.55 -15.17 -1.65
C VAL A 13 12.98 -15.61 -1.40
N ILE A 14 13.15 -16.86 -0.96
CA ILE A 14 14.45 -17.49 -0.70
C ILE A 14 14.68 -18.56 -1.77
N ARG A 15 15.79 -18.48 -2.50
CA ARG A 15 16.19 -19.44 -3.54
C ARG A 15 17.56 -20.04 -3.26
N GLY A 16 17.77 -21.27 -3.71
CA GLY A 16 18.99 -22.03 -3.53
C GLY A 16 18.71 -23.49 -3.18
N ASP A 17 19.75 -24.22 -2.82
CA ASP A 17 19.65 -25.64 -2.49
C ASP A 17 19.37 -25.88 -1.01
N ARG A 18 18.76 -27.03 -0.67
CA ARG A 18 18.57 -27.49 0.72
C ARG A 18 17.96 -26.41 1.62
N LEU A 19 16.91 -25.76 1.13
CA LEU A 19 16.30 -24.60 1.77
C LEU A 19 15.49 -24.95 3.02
N GLU A 20 15.01 -26.18 3.15
CA GLU A 20 14.05 -26.59 4.17
C GLU A 20 14.51 -26.24 5.59
N PRO A 21 15.75 -26.58 6.03
CA PRO A 21 16.22 -26.21 7.37
C PRO A 21 16.39 -24.70 7.55
N LEU A 22 16.84 -24.00 6.50
CA LEU A 22 17.01 -22.54 6.54
C LEU A 22 15.66 -21.84 6.68
N VAL A 23 14.70 -22.20 5.83
CA VAL A 23 13.35 -21.65 5.83
C VAL A 23 12.67 -21.88 7.18
N ALA A 24 12.79 -23.10 7.74
CA ALA A 24 12.26 -23.40 9.07
C ALA A 24 12.87 -22.49 10.15
N ALA A 25 14.20 -22.32 10.14
CA ALA A 25 14.90 -21.45 11.10
C ALA A 25 14.54 -19.96 10.94
N VAL A 26 14.42 -19.48 9.70
CA VAL A 26 14.00 -18.10 9.39
C VAL A 26 12.59 -17.85 9.91
N ARG A 27 11.65 -18.76 9.67
CA ARG A 27 10.26 -18.64 10.16
C ARG A 27 10.19 -18.70 11.68
N ALA A 28 10.95 -19.59 12.32
CA ALA A 28 11.05 -19.65 13.78
C ALA A 28 11.58 -18.33 14.37
N ARG A 29 12.60 -17.74 13.74
CA ARG A 29 13.18 -16.46 14.16
C ARG A 29 12.22 -15.28 13.94
N ALA A 30 11.38 -15.31 12.90
CA ALA A 30 10.36 -14.29 12.69
C ALA A 30 9.35 -14.31 13.84
N ARG A 31 8.83 -15.50 14.19
CA ARG A 31 7.89 -15.68 15.30
C ARG A 31 8.42 -15.24 16.67
N SER A 32 9.73 -15.37 16.91
CA SER A 32 10.36 -14.92 18.16
C SER A 32 10.81 -13.45 18.14
N THR A 33 10.63 -12.74 17.02
CA THR A 33 10.99 -11.32 16.92
C THR A 33 9.84 -10.43 17.37
N GLY A 34 10.11 -9.54 18.33
CA GLY A 34 9.16 -8.48 18.70
C GLY A 34 8.76 -7.63 17.50
N GLY A 35 7.45 -7.44 17.31
CA GLY A 35 6.88 -6.68 16.19
C GLY A 35 6.58 -7.47 14.93
N HIS A 36 6.87 -8.78 14.90
CA HIS A 36 6.22 -9.69 13.96
C HIS A 36 4.76 -9.88 14.36
N ILE A 37 3.83 -9.62 13.44
CA ILE A 37 2.38 -9.75 13.68
C ILE A 37 1.93 -11.16 13.33
N GLY A 38 2.41 -11.70 12.21
CA GLY A 38 2.03 -13.02 11.76
C GLY A 38 2.54 -13.33 10.36
N GLU A 39 2.60 -14.62 10.06
CA GLU A 39 2.76 -15.11 8.70
C GLU A 39 1.37 -15.31 8.09
N VAL A 40 1.18 -14.82 6.86
CA VAL A 40 -0.12 -14.84 6.16
C VAL A 40 -0.11 -15.70 4.91
N ASP A 41 1.07 -16.01 4.36
CA ASP A 41 1.22 -16.99 3.28
C ASP A 41 2.60 -17.69 3.36
N PHE A 42 2.61 -18.94 2.94
CA PHE A 42 3.81 -19.77 2.82
C PHE A 42 3.64 -20.73 1.64
N SER A 43 4.48 -20.58 0.62
CA SER A 43 4.35 -21.35 -0.61
C SER A 43 5.70 -21.64 -1.27
N ARG A 44 5.81 -22.77 -1.99
CA ARG A 44 6.96 -23.01 -2.90
C ARG A 44 6.73 -22.21 -4.19
N THR A 45 7.79 -21.61 -4.73
CA THR A 45 7.74 -20.81 -5.96
C THR A 45 8.94 -21.13 -6.85
N GLY A 46 8.72 -21.88 -7.93
CA GLY A 46 9.81 -22.35 -8.80
C GLY A 46 10.88 -23.10 -8.00
N ASP A 47 12.09 -22.56 -8.02
CA ASP A 47 13.29 -23.04 -7.31
C ASP A 47 13.44 -22.49 -5.87
N GLY A 48 12.40 -21.83 -5.35
CA GLY A 48 12.46 -21.16 -4.05
C GLY A 48 11.23 -21.35 -3.18
N VAL A 49 11.25 -20.63 -2.06
CA VAL A 49 10.16 -20.56 -1.10
C VAL A 49 9.80 -19.09 -0.87
N ARG A 50 8.50 -18.78 -0.99
CA ARG A 50 7.91 -17.50 -0.63
C ARG A 50 7.32 -17.57 0.76
N ILE A 51 7.61 -16.56 1.57
CA ILE A 51 7.02 -16.32 2.88
C ILE A 51 6.44 -14.91 2.85
N VAL A 52 5.18 -14.75 3.27
CA VAL A 52 4.56 -13.43 3.41
C VAL A 52 4.24 -13.19 4.88
N SER A 53 4.79 -12.11 5.42
CA SER A 53 4.67 -11.76 6.84
C SER A 53 4.19 -10.32 7.01
N LEU A 54 3.46 -10.10 8.11
CA LEU A 54 3.08 -8.78 8.58
C LEU A 54 3.98 -8.35 9.74
N TRP A 55 4.40 -7.09 9.69
CA TRP A 55 5.25 -6.46 10.68
C TRP A 55 4.59 -5.17 11.17
N ARG A 56 4.83 -4.83 12.44
CA ARG A 56 4.34 -3.57 13.03
C ARG A 56 4.90 -2.36 12.30
N ASP A 57 6.20 -2.38 12.03
CA ASP A 57 6.93 -1.26 11.47
C ASP A 57 8.25 -1.71 10.81
N PRO A 58 8.91 -0.84 10.01
CA PRO A 58 10.19 -1.16 9.37
C PRO A 58 11.35 -1.44 10.33
N ALA A 59 11.32 -0.91 11.56
CA ALA A 59 12.39 -1.13 12.53
C ALA A 59 12.35 -2.56 13.09
N ALA A 60 11.16 -3.09 13.39
CA ALA A 60 10.96 -4.49 13.77
C ALA A 60 11.47 -5.44 12.68
N LEU A 61 11.12 -5.18 11.41
CA LEU A 61 11.60 -5.96 10.27
C LEU A 61 13.13 -5.85 10.10
N ARG A 62 13.72 -4.65 10.24
CA ARG A 62 15.18 -4.47 10.15
C ARG A 62 15.90 -5.28 11.22
N SER A 63 15.43 -5.21 12.46
CA SER A 63 15.96 -5.97 13.59
C SER A 63 15.90 -7.49 13.36
N PHE A 64 14.81 -7.98 12.75
CA PHE A 64 14.72 -9.37 12.31
C PHE A 64 15.78 -9.72 11.25
N VAL A 65 15.89 -8.92 10.19
CA VAL A 65 16.83 -9.17 9.08
C VAL A 65 18.28 -9.23 9.56
N GLU A 66 18.68 -8.30 10.42
CA GLU A 66 20.02 -8.29 11.05
C GLU A 66 20.27 -9.58 11.83
N ARG A 67 19.31 -9.98 12.67
CA ARG A 67 19.39 -11.21 13.46
C ARG A 67 19.38 -12.50 12.64
N THR A 68 18.79 -12.48 11.44
CA THR A 68 18.76 -13.62 10.52
C THR A 68 20.07 -13.81 9.77
N HIS A 69 20.97 -12.82 9.74
CA HIS A 69 22.23 -12.90 9.00
C HIS A 69 23.07 -14.14 9.35
N ALA A 70 23.19 -14.47 10.64
CA ALA A 70 23.92 -15.65 11.11
C ALA A 70 23.34 -16.97 10.55
N LEU A 71 22.04 -17.05 10.30
CA LEU A 71 21.41 -18.23 9.68
C LEU A 71 21.81 -18.39 8.20
N LEU A 72 22.02 -17.27 7.49
CA LEU A 72 22.46 -17.29 6.09
C LEU A 72 23.93 -17.70 5.99
N VAL A 73 24.77 -17.25 6.93
CA VAL A 73 26.18 -17.68 7.05
C VAL A 73 26.24 -19.18 7.35
N ALA A 74 25.53 -19.65 8.39
CA ALA A 74 25.50 -21.08 8.73
C ALA A 74 24.86 -21.95 7.64
N HIS A 75 24.00 -21.39 6.79
CA HIS A 75 23.53 -22.09 5.59
C HIS A 75 24.65 -22.22 4.57
N ARG A 76 25.34 -21.12 4.23
CA ARG A 76 26.49 -21.15 3.31
C ARG A 76 27.56 -22.15 3.76
N ASP A 77 27.89 -22.20 5.03
CA ASP A 77 28.92 -23.13 5.53
C ASP A 77 28.55 -24.61 5.28
N ARG A 78 27.24 -24.92 5.30
CA ARG A 78 26.72 -26.27 5.04
C ARG A 78 26.51 -26.55 3.56
N THR A 79 26.20 -25.53 2.76
CA THR A 79 25.80 -25.71 1.36
C THR A 79 26.85 -25.32 0.35
N GLY A 80 27.88 -24.57 0.75
CA GLY A 80 28.88 -23.99 -0.13
C GLY A 80 28.46 -22.67 -0.78
N ALA A 81 27.19 -22.24 -0.66
CA ALA A 81 26.67 -21.06 -1.32
C ALA A 81 25.68 -20.27 -0.45
N PHE A 82 25.65 -18.94 -0.62
CA PHE A 82 24.60 -18.13 -0.02
C PHE A 82 23.27 -18.34 -0.75
N PRO A 83 22.14 -18.40 -0.04
CA PRO A 83 20.85 -18.38 -0.67
C PRO A 83 20.58 -16.98 -1.23
N ARG A 84 19.90 -16.90 -2.38
CA ARG A 84 19.42 -15.62 -2.90
C ARG A 84 18.15 -15.25 -2.15
N VAL A 85 18.12 -14.05 -1.56
CA VAL A 85 16.96 -13.55 -0.82
C VAL A 85 16.46 -12.25 -1.43
N GLU A 86 15.22 -12.28 -1.91
CA GLU A 86 14.52 -11.10 -2.43
C GLU A 86 13.44 -10.69 -1.45
N ARG A 87 13.24 -9.37 -1.30
CA ARG A 87 12.23 -8.80 -0.41
C ARG A 87 11.46 -7.69 -1.10
N THR A 88 10.15 -7.79 -1.03
CA THR A 88 9.21 -6.75 -1.47
C THR A 88 8.39 -6.29 -0.27
N LEU A 89 8.32 -4.99 -0.05
CA LEU A 89 7.59 -4.38 1.06
C LEU A 89 6.45 -3.49 0.57
N TRP A 90 5.36 -3.43 1.31
CA TRP A 90 4.29 -2.46 1.09
C TRP A 90 3.48 -2.27 2.38
N TRP A 91 2.79 -1.13 2.48
CA TRP A 91 1.84 -0.91 3.57
C TRP A 91 0.50 -1.54 3.22
N SER A 92 -0.09 -2.26 4.18
CA SER A 92 -1.37 -2.94 4.02
C SER A 92 -2.26 -2.71 5.22
N ALA A 93 -3.57 -2.51 4.98
CA ALA A 93 -4.58 -2.41 6.05
C ALA A 93 -5.08 -3.78 6.54
N ARG A 94 -4.74 -4.87 5.83
CA ARG A 94 -5.17 -6.24 6.13
C ARG A 94 -4.12 -7.26 5.69
N GLY A 95 -4.37 -8.54 5.95
CA GLY A 95 -3.61 -9.63 5.32
C GLY A 95 -3.72 -9.55 3.78
N PRO A 96 -2.61 -9.41 3.04
CA PRO A 96 -2.62 -9.42 1.57
C PRO A 96 -2.98 -10.80 1.04
N GLY A 97 -3.75 -10.84 -0.06
CA GLY A 97 -4.02 -12.08 -0.79
C GLY A 97 -2.92 -12.39 -1.81
N ALA A 98 -2.91 -13.61 -2.34
CA ALA A 98 -1.88 -14.08 -3.26
C ALA A 98 -1.72 -13.20 -4.53
N GLU A 99 -2.83 -12.71 -5.11
CA GLU A 99 -2.78 -11.78 -6.26
C GLU A 99 -2.13 -10.45 -5.92
N GLU A 100 -2.45 -9.90 -4.74
CA GLU A 100 -1.82 -8.67 -4.29
C GLU A 100 -0.31 -8.86 -4.13
N VAL A 101 0.10 -9.93 -3.46
CA VAL A 101 1.53 -10.25 -3.27
C VAL A 101 2.26 -10.30 -4.61
N ARG A 102 1.74 -11.06 -5.58
CA ARG A 102 2.32 -11.13 -6.93
C ARG A 102 2.36 -9.77 -7.62
N GLY A 103 1.29 -9.00 -7.54
CA GLY A 103 1.22 -7.66 -8.13
C GLY A 103 2.24 -6.69 -7.54
N ARG A 104 2.53 -6.79 -6.23
CA ARG A 104 3.54 -5.96 -5.55
C ARG A 104 4.95 -6.36 -5.95
N GLU A 105 5.24 -7.66 -6.02
CA GLU A 105 6.52 -8.18 -6.51
C GLU A 105 6.80 -7.78 -7.96
N GLU A 106 5.78 -7.92 -8.83
CA GLU A 106 5.84 -7.49 -10.22
C GLU A 106 6.09 -5.99 -10.34
N HIS A 107 5.36 -5.19 -9.56
CA HIS A 107 5.53 -3.74 -9.56
C HIS A 107 6.94 -3.34 -9.17
N LEU A 108 7.49 -3.92 -8.09
CA LEU A 108 8.85 -3.60 -7.64
C LEU A 108 9.89 -3.95 -8.71
N ARG A 109 9.72 -5.10 -9.39
CA ARG A 109 10.65 -5.56 -10.42
C ARG A 109 10.57 -4.74 -11.71
N THR A 110 9.38 -4.29 -12.11
CA THR A 110 9.18 -3.55 -13.37
C THR A 110 9.31 -2.04 -13.23
N ARG A 111 8.96 -1.48 -12.07
CA ARG A 111 8.90 -0.03 -11.85
C ARG A 111 9.87 0.47 -10.79
N GLY A 112 10.55 -0.43 -10.08
CA GLY A 112 11.41 -0.07 -8.95
C GLY A 112 10.64 0.32 -7.69
N PRO A 113 11.34 0.78 -6.64
CA PRO A 113 10.75 1.11 -5.36
C PRO A 113 9.90 2.39 -5.42
N GLY A 114 8.75 2.39 -4.74
CA GLY A 114 7.84 3.52 -4.62
C GLY A 114 6.65 3.22 -3.70
N PRO A 115 5.64 4.11 -3.63
CA PRO A 115 4.52 3.96 -2.68
C PRO A 115 3.68 2.70 -2.85
N ALA A 116 3.75 2.04 -4.01
CA ALA A 116 3.06 0.79 -4.26
C ALA A 116 3.83 -0.43 -3.72
N ALA A 117 5.15 -0.44 -3.81
CA ALA A 117 6.02 -1.51 -3.35
C ALA A 117 7.45 -0.96 -3.23
N PHE A 118 8.18 -1.32 -2.18
CA PHE A 118 9.50 -0.77 -1.86
C PHE A 118 10.40 -1.78 -1.15
N THR A 119 11.58 -1.37 -0.71
CA THR A 119 12.57 -2.21 -0.02
C THR A 119 13.04 -1.57 1.29
N LEU A 120 13.72 -2.34 2.16
CA LEU A 120 14.37 -1.76 3.35
C LEU A 120 15.47 -0.75 3.01
N ALA A 121 16.06 -0.83 1.82
CA ALA A 121 17.09 0.11 1.37
C ALA A 121 16.48 1.44 0.88
N SER A 122 15.21 1.42 0.49
CA SER A 122 14.47 2.60 0.02
C SER A 122 13.08 2.61 0.66
N PRO A 123 12.97 2.84 1.98
CA PRO A 123 11.70 2.74 2.70
C PRO A 123 10.75 3.86 2.28
N VAL A 124 9.45 3.56 2.25
CA VAL A 124 8.40 4.57 2.01
C VAL A 124 7.57 4.73 3.28
N PRO A 125 7.28 5.96 3.76
CA PRO A 125 6.39 6.17 4.90
C PRO A 125 4.94 5.74 4.62
N ALA A 126 4.24 5.21 5.63
CA ALA A 126 2.86 4.72 5.50
C ALA A 126 1.89 5.78 4.90
N ALA A 127 2.04 7.04 5.33
CA ALA A 127 1.22 8.14 4.84
C ALA A 127 1.37 8.40 3.32
N ALA A 128 2.54 8.12 2.74
CA ALA A 128 2.76 8.27 1.30
C ALA A 128 2.02 7.18 0.50
N SER A 129 1.93 5.95 1.03
CA SER A 129 1.15 4.87 0.42
C SER A 129 -0.35 5.09 0.52
N ALA A 130 -0.84 5.61 1.66
CA ALA A 130 -2.25 5.91 1.87
C ALA A 130 -2.78 6.97 0.89
N ARG A 131 -2.01 8.03 0.62
CA ARG A 131 -2.38 9.09 -0.36
C ARG A 131 -2.64 8.55 -1.76
N ARG A 132 -1.98 7.48 -2.16
CA ARG A 132 -2.16 6.84 -3.47
C ARG A 132 -3.39 5.90 -3.51
N ALA A 133 -3.78 5.34 -2.37
CA ALA A 133 -4.94 4.46 -2.28
C ALA A 133 -6.27 5.25 -2.22
N ALA A 134 -6.22 6.53 -1.84
CA ALA A 134 -7.38 7.40 -1.91
C ALA A 134 -7.80 7.59 -3.38
N PRO A 135 -9.08 7.34 -3.73
CA PRO A 135 -9.58 7.76 -5.03
C PRO A 135 -9.39 9.28 -5.15
N ALA A 136 -9.04 9.76 -6.34
CA ALA A 136 -9.00 11.19 -6.61
C ALA A 136 -10.33 11.80 -6.12
N PRO A 137 -10.31 12.92 -5.37
CA PRO A 137 -11.56 13.55 -4.96
C PRO A 137 -12.33 13.87 -6.24
N SER A 138 -13.54 13.32 -6.36
CA SER A 138 -14.44 13.67 -7.47
C SER A 138 -14.51 15.19 -7.55
N PRO A 139 -14.35 15.80 -8.74
CA PRO A 139 -14.50 17.23 -8.87
C PRO A 139 -15.85 17.61 -8.27
N ARG A 140 -15.85 18.50 -7.26
CA ARG A 140 -17.08 19.05 -6.70
C ARG A 140 -17.90 19.58 -7.88
N PRO A 141 -19.20 19.27 -7.99
CA PRO A 141 -20.01 19.90 -9.02
C PRO A 141 -19.93 21.41 -8.81
N GLU A 142 -19.36 22.12 -9.79
CA GLU A 142 -19.41 23.58 -9.83
C GLU A 142 -20.88 23.98 -9.68
N ARG A 143 -21.17 24.71 -8.61
CA ARG A 143 -22.46 25.38 -8.47
C ARG A 143 -22.55 26.37 -9.62
N ARG A 144 -23.27 25.98 -10.68
CA ARG A 144 -23.64 26.88 -11.78
C ARG A 144 -24.26 28.13 -11.15
N PRO A 145 -23.72 29.34 -11.38
CA PRO A 145 -24.34 30.54 -10.85
C PRO A 145 -25.77 30.65 -11.40
N ALA A 146 -26.73 30.88 -10.51
CA ALA A 146 -28.12 31.10 -10.87
C ALA A 146 -28.22 32.31 -11.81
N PRO A 147 -29.06 32.28 -12.86
CA PRO A 147 -29.24 33.43 -13.73
C PRO A 147 -29.74 34.63 -12.93
N ALA A 148 -29.02 35.74 -13.04
CA ALA A 148 -29.38 37.02 -12.46
C ALA A 148 -30.79 37.44 -12.91
N GLY A 149 -31.62 37.81 -11.94
CA GLY A 149 -33.02 38.15 -12.12
C GLY A 149 -33.25 39.29 -13.12
N ARG A 150 -34.24 39.10 -14.00
CA ARG A 150 -34.78 40.13 -14.86
C ARG A 150 -35.71 41.02 -14.02
N ARG A 151 -35.17 42.09 -13.45
CA ARG A 151 -35.94 43.14 -12.79
C ARG A 151 -36.57 44.08 -13.84
N GLY A 152 -37.89 44.27 -13.72
CA GLY A 152 -38.55 45.56 -13.85
C GLY A 152 -38.69 46.19 -15.24
N ARG A 153 -39.91 46.19 -15.79
CA ARG A 153 -40.47 47.38 -16.44
C ARG A 153 -41.95 47.51 -16.10
N THR A 154 -42.22 48.41 -15.17
CA THR A 154 -43.51 49.09 -14.98
C THR A 154 -43.67 50.13 -16.09
N PRO A 155 -44.87 50.32 -16.66
CA PRO A 155 -45.27 51.62 -17.18
C PRO A 155 -46.21 52.30 -16.20
N ALA A 156 -45.83 53.51 -15.80
CA ALA A 156 -46.63 54.42 -15.00
C ALA A 156 -47.76 55.04 -15.84
N ALA A 157 -48.77 55.50 -15.09
CA ALA A 157 -50.03 56.09 -15.51
C ALA A 157 -49.93 57.32 -16.42
N GLY A 158 -50.92 57.46 -17.31
CA GLY A 158 -51.33 58.73 -17.91
C GLY A 158 -52.85 58.87 -17.80
N ARG A 159 -53.30 59.82 -16.98
CA ARG A 159 -54.72 60.14 -16.72
C ARG A 159 -55.33 61.02 -17.82
N ALA A 160 -56.61 60.74 -18.08
CA ALA A 160 -57.75 61.66 -18.27
C ALA A 160 -57.81 62.62 -19.48
N ARG A 161 -58.94 62.55 -20.22
CA ARG A 161 -60.02 63.55 -20.11
C ARG A 161 -61.34 63.09 -20.78
N PRO A 162 -62.51 63.61 -20.35
CA PRO A 162 -63.86 63.21 -20.80
C PRO A 162 -64.52 64.23 -21.76
N ALA A 163 -65.82 63.98 -22.06
CA ALA A 163 -66.84 64.77 -22.78
C ALA A 163 -66.96 64.49 -24.29
N ALA A 164 -68.11 64.55 -24.97
CA ALA A 164 -69.56 64.46 -24.68
C ALA A 164 -70.26 64.66 -26.06
N ALA A 165 -71.49 64.13 -26.21
CA ALA A 165 -72.50 64.44 -27.26
C ALA A 165 -72.14 64.01 -28.72
N ARG A 166 -73.06 63.48 -29.54
CA ARG A 166 -74.52 63.62 -29.64
C ARG A 166 -75.17 62.31 -30.08
#